data_AF-A0A7C2PEP5-F1
#
_entry.id   AF-A0A7C2PEP5-F1
#
_cell.length_a   1.000
_cell.length_b   1.000
_cell.length_c   1.000
_cell.angle_alpha   90.00
_cell.angle_beta   90.00
_cell.angle_gamma   90.00
#
_symmetry.space_group_name_H-M   'P 1'
#
loop_
_entity.id
_entity.type
_entity.pdbx_description
1 polymer ?
#
loop_
_entity_poly.entity_id
_entity_poly.type
_entity_poly.pdbx_seq_one_letter_code
_entity_poly.pdbx_strand_id
1 'polypeptide(L)'
;MSEYKDPFIIAGKELKSRLIVGTGKYRTFEEMEKALEISGADLVTVSVRRVDLNAKNKESLLHYIDLKKYQLLPNTAGCYTAE
;
A
#
# COMPACT_ATOMS: atom_id res chain seq x y z
N MET A 1 -3.89 22.23 27.99
CA MET A 1 -4.71 21.95 26.79
C MET A 1 -5.13 20.50 26.83
N SER A 2 -6.42 20.18 26.69
CA SER A 2 -6.85 18.80 26.49
C SER A 2 -6.33 18.32 25.12
N GLU A 3 -5.52 17.27 25.09
CA GLU A 3 -5.12 16.59 23.86
C GLU A 3 -6.36 15.94 23.22
N TYR A 4 -7.04 16.67 22.33
CA TYR A 4 -8.01 16.05 21.44
C TYR A 4 -7.24 15.23 20.41
N LYS A 5 -7.35 13.90 20.50
CA LYS A 5 -6.88 13.01 19.45
C LYS A 5 -7.80 13.17 18.23
N ASP A 6 -7.20 13.41 17.07
CA ASP A 6 -7.85 13.36 15.76
C ASP A 6 -7.41 12.08 15.04
N PRO A 7 -8.03 10.92 15.38
CA PRO A 7 -7.66 9.65 14.77
C PRO A 7 -8.04 9.63 13.29
N PHE A 8 -7.18 9.09 12.44
CA PHE A 8 -7.49 8.90 11.03
C PHE A 8 -8.15 7.54 10.83
N ILE A 9 -9.47 7.52 10.62
CA ILE A 9 -10.25 6.28 10.52
C ILE A 9 -10.83 6.14 9.11
N ILE A 10 -10.51 5.04 8.43
CA ILE A 10 -11.10 4.69 7.13
C ILE A 10 -11.80 3.33 7.27
N ALA A 11 -13.10 3.27 6.96
CA ALA A 11 -13.90 2.05 7.02
C ALA A 11 -13.75 1.28 8.36
N GLY A 12 -13.71 2.02 9.48
CA GLY A 12 -13.57 1.46 10.83
C GLY A 12 -12.16 1.03 11.21
N LYS A 13 -11.16 1.21 10.33
CA LYS A 13 -9.74 0.95 10.63
C LYS A 13 -9.03 2.27 10.96
N GLU A 14 -8.44 2.33 12.15
CA GLU A 14 -7.56 3.43 12.52
C GLU A 14 -6.20 3.28 11.85
N LEU A 15 -5.74 4.36 11.22
CA LEU A 15 -4.42 4.51 10.62
C LEU A 15 -3.68 5.58 11.43
N LYS A 16 -2.40 5.34 11.70
CA LYS A 16 -1.51 6.29 12.38
C LYS A 16 -1.05 7.37 11.42
N SER A 17 -0.79 6.99 10.17
CA SER A 17 -0.33 7.87 9.11
C SER A 17 -1.47 8.28 8.18
N ARG A 18 -1.52 9.58 7.86
CA ARG A 18 -2.41 10.16 6.85
C ARG A 18 -1.81 10.13 5.45
N LEU A 19 -0.58 9.61 5.31
CA LEU A 19 0.09 9.44 4.02
C LEU A 19 -0.24 8.07 3.45
N ILE A 20 -0.86 8.04 2.27
CA ILE A 20 -1.13 6.83 1.50
C ILE A 20 -0.16 6.81 0.31
N VAL A 21 0.56 5.70 0.14
CA VAL A 21 1.63 5.59 -0.87
C VAL A 21 1.26 4.59 -1.96
N GLY A 22 1.62 4.86 -3.22
CA GLY A 22 1.45 3.91 -4.32
C GLY A 22 2.75 3.22 -4.72
N THR A 23 2.65 1.99 -5.21
CA THR A 23 3.81 1.10 -5.47
C THR A 23 4.31 1.08 -6.92
N GLY A 24 3.68 1.85 -7.80
CA GLY A 24 3.75 1.58 -9.24
C GLY A 24 4.90 2.20 -10.05
N LYS A 25 5.72 3.09 -9.49
CA LYS A 25 6.69 3.92 -10.25
C LYS A 25 8.12 3.90 -9.71
N TYR A 26 8.45 3.00 -8.80
CA TYR A 26 9.81 2.84 -8.30
C TYR A 26 10.71 2.16 -9.33
N ARG A 27 12.02 2.44 -9.29
CA ARG A 27 12.99 1.84 -10.23
C ARG A 27 13.22 0.36 -9.92
N THR A 28 13.25 0.00 -8.64
CA THR A 28 13.34 -1.38 -8.16
C THR A 28 12.41 -1.62 -6.97
N PHE A 29 12.16 -2.89 -6.62
CA PHE A 29 11.32 -3.23 -5.47
C PHE A 29 12.02 -2.95 -4.13
N GLU A 30 13.34 -3.03 -4.05
CA GLU A 30 14.11 -2.67 -2.85
C GLU A 30 14.04 -1.15 -2.59
N GLU A 31 14.04 -0.34 -3.65
CA GLU A 31 13.83 1.11 -3.51
C GLU A 31 12.41 1.41 -3.01
N MET A 32 11.41 0.70 -3.55
CA MET A 32 10.03 0.80 -3.07
C MET A 32 9.93 0.44 -1.59
N GLU A 33 10.44 -0.71 -1.18
CA GLU A 33 10.40 -1.20 0.21
C GLU A 33 11.00 -0.16 1.17
N LYS A 34 12.18 0.37 0.85
CA LYS A 34 12.83 1.42 1.64
C LYS A 34 11.99 2.69 1.70
N ALA A 35 11.39 3.09 0.57
CA ALA A 35 10.55 4.28 0.52
C ALA A 35 9.28 4.10 1.37
N LEU A 36 8.67 2.92 1.36
CA LEU A 36 7.52 2.60 2.21
C LEU A 36 7.89 2.70 3.70
N GLU A 37 9.00 2.08 4.10
CA GLU A 37 9.44 2.11 5.50
C GLU A 37 9.73 3.54 5.99
N ILE A 38 10.46 4.33 5.20
CA ILE A 38 10.81 5.71 5.55
C ILE A 38 9.57 6.62 5.55
N SER A 39 8.61 6.37 4.68
CA SER A 39 7.38 7.19 4.60
C SER A 39 6.50 7.06 5.84
N GLY A 40 6.62 5.98 6.60
CA GLY A 40 5.75 5.68 7.73
C GLY A 40 4.28 5.49 7.34
N ALA A 41 3.99 5.18 6.07
CA ALA A 41 2.63 4.94 5.60
C ALA A 41 2.08 3.63 6.16
N ASP A 42 0.83 3.63 6.61
CA ASP A 42 0.14 2.40 7.03
C ASP A 42 -0.65 1.77 5.87
N LEU A 43 -1.03 2.57 4.87
CA LEU A 43 -1.89 2.17 3.76
C LEU A 43 -1.17 2.35 2.42
N VAL A 44 -1.03 1.26 1.69
CA VAL A 44 -0.26 1.20 0.45
C VAL A 44 -1.15 0.72 -0.69
N THR A 45 -1.17 1.47 -1.80
CA THR A 45 -1.97 1.13 -2.97
C THR A 45 -1.24 0.19 -3.91
N VAL A 46 -1.97 -0.79 -4.43
CA VAL A 46 -1.46 -1.78 -5.39
C VAL A 46 -2.42 -1.90 -6.57
N SER A 47 -1.89 -1.97 -7.79
CA SER A 47 -2.73 -2.25 -8.97
C SER A 47 -3.07 -3.72 -9.01
N VAL A 48 -4.37 -4.04 -9.16
CA VAL A 48 -4.84 -5.43 -9.28
C VAL A 48 -4.19 -6.19 -10.45
N ARG A 49 -3.73 -5.48 -11.49
CA ARG A 49 -3.05 -6.07 -12.64
C ARG A 49 -1.60 -6.50 -12.35
N ARG A 50 -0.98 -5.94 -11.32
CA ARG A 50 0.44 -6.19 -10.95
C ARG A 50 0.59 -7.13 -9.76
N VAL A 51 -0.50 -7.42 -9.06
CA VAL A 51 -0.52 -8.36 -7.95
C VAL A 51 -0.96 -9.71 -8.50
N ASP A 52 -0.01 -10.59 -8.76
CA ASP A 52 -0.33 -12.01 -8.96
C ASP A 52 -0.36 -12.68 -7.58
N LEU A 53 -1.57 -12.97 -7.09
CA LEU A 53 -1.83 -13.67 -5.83
C LEU A 53 -1.47 -15.16 -5.90
N ASN A 54 -1.27 -15.70 -7.11
CA ASN A 54 -1.02 -17.13 -7.38
C ASN A 54 0.41 -17.40 -7.88
N ALA A 55 1.22 -16.36 -8.11
CA ALA A 55 2.60 -16.48 -8.56
C ALA A 55 3.46 -17.15 -7.48
N LYS A 56 3.70 -18.46 -7.65
CA LYS A 56 4.63 -19.23 -6.81
C LYS A 56 6.11 -19.00 -7.18
N ASN A 57 6.40 -18.47 -8.37
CA ASN A 57 7.76 -18.30 -8.89
C ASN A 57 7.85 -17.10 -9.84
N LYS A 58 8.08 -15.92 -9.25
CA LYS A 58 8.67 -14.68 -9.78
C LYS A 58 8.63 -13.69 -8.60
N GLU A 59 9.58 -12.76 -8.52
CA GLU A 59 9.56 -11.64 -7.56
C GLU A 59 8.25 -10.84 -7.72
N SER A 60 7.19 -11.28 -7.04
CA SER A 60 5.92 -10.59 -6.98
C SER A 60 6.07 -9.41 -6.03
N LEU A 61 5.40 -8.29 -6.36
CA LEU A 61 5.32 -7.09 -5.53
C LEU A 61 5.08 -7.40 -4.04
N LEU A 62 4.27 -8.42 -3.75
CA LEU A 62 3.92 -8.83 -2.40
C LEU A 62 5.09 -9.37 -1.57
N HIS A 63 6.18 -9.83 -2.20
CA HIS A 63 7.37 -10.26 -1.47
C HIS A 63 8.11 -9.10 -0.81
N TYR A 64 7.89 -7.87 -1.27
CA TYR A 64 8.54 -6.64 -0.80
C TYR A 64 7.61 -5.77 0.06
N ILE A 65 6.42 -6.28 0.41
CA ILE A 65 5.47 -5.56 1.26
C ILE A 65 5.13 -6.45 2.45
N ASP A 66 5.59 -6.05 3.63
CA ASP A 66 5.24 -6.72 4.88
C ASP A 66 3.76 -6.46 5.24
N LEU A 67 2.90 -7.45 4.97
CA LEU A 67 1.45 -7.38 5.23
C LEU A 67 1.09 -7.32 6.72
N LYS A 68 2.06 -7.50 7.63
CA LYS A 68 1.85 -7.23 9.07
C LYS A 68 2.01 -5.76 9.41
N LYS A 69 2.79 -5.02 8.61
CA LYS A 69 3.01 -3.57 8.76
C LYS A 69 2.02 -2.75 7.94
N TYR A 70 1.79 -3.15 6.69
CA TYR A 70 1.03 -2.37 5.72
C TYR A 70 -0.32 -2.99 5.44
N GLN A 71 -1.34 -2.14 5.35
CA GLN A 71 -2.63 -2.49 4.74
C GLN A 71 -2.56 -2.25 3.23
N LEU A 72 -3.06 -3.21 2.45
CA LEU A 72 -3.15 -3.06 1.00
C LEU A 72 -4.48 -2.41 0.60
N LEU A 73 -4.39 -1.41 -0.27
CA LEU A 73 -5.54 -0.80 -0.94
C LEU A 73 -5.48 -1.12 -2.45
N PRO A 74 -6.22 -2.14 -2.93
CA PRO A 74 -6.26 -2.44 -4.35
C PRO A 74 -6.87 -1.28 -5.14
N ASN A 75 -6.34 -1.00 -6.32
CA ASN A 75 -6.86 0.00 -7.25
C ASN A 75 -7.08 -0.58 -8.64
N THR A 76 -7.94 0.07 -9.42
CA THR A 76 -8.34 -0.29 -10.79
C THR A 76 -7.46 0.38 -11.86
N ALA A 77 -6.19 0.71 -11.55
CA ALA A 77 -5.30 1.31 -12.54
C ALA A 77 -5.19 0.43 -13.79
N GLY A 78 -5.43 1.04 -14.96
CA GLY A 78 -5.47 0.34 -16.25
C GLY A 78 -6.85 -0.19 -16.65
N CYS A 79 -7.90 0.02 -15.86
CA CYS A 79 -9.28 -0.15 -16.30
C CYS A 79 -9.77 1.11 -17.04
N TYR A 80 -10.53 0.92 -18.12
CA TYR A 80 -11.05 1.99 -18.97
C TYR A 80 -12.58 2.10 -18.91
N THR A 81 -13.23 1.09 -18.35
CA THR A 81 -14.68 0.91 -18.23
C THR A 81 -15.02 0.53 -16.79
N ALA A 82 -16.31 0.61 -16.45
CA ALA A 82 -16.81 0.17 -15.15
C ALA A 82 -16.99 -1.36 -15.13
N GLU A 83 -17.38 -1.93 -16.27
CA GLU A 83 -17.32 -3.35 -16.59
C GLU A 83 -15.88 -3.86 -16.61
#